data_AF-A0A4R5K7Y6-F1
#
_entry.id   AF-A0A4R5K7Y6-F1
#
_cell.length_a   1.000
_cell.length_b   1.000
_cell.length_c   1.000
_cell.angle_alpha   90.00
_cell.angle_beta   90.00
_cell.angle_gamma   90.00
#
_symmetry.space_group_name_H-M   'P 1'
#
loop_
_entity.id
_entity.type
_entity.pdbx_description
1 polymer ?
#
loop_
_entity_poly.entity_id
_entity_poly.type
_entity_poly.pdbx_seq_one_letter_code
_entity_poly.pdbx_strand_id
1 'polypeptide(L)' 'MKAREVVKQRRTDAALSDWRELQSGEFVNIVRNAKVIARGRVEEVSGSGGVLWIGDEESETQTFLKSDGVFVRRH' A
#
# COMPACT_ATOMS: atom_id res chain seq x y z
N MET A 1 -27.17 -25.68 -14.03
CA MET A 1 -25.79 -25.20 -14.25
C MET A 1 -25.61 -23.88 -13.50
N LYS A 2 -24.57 -23.79 -12.66
CA LYS A 2 -24.27 -22.62 -11.83
C LYS A 2 -23.39 -21.64 -12.62
N ALA A 3 -23.92 -20.46 -12.95
CA ALA A 3 -23.12 -19.31 -13.33
C ALA A 3 -23.19 -18.30 -12.17
N ARG A 4 -22.41 -18.56 -11.11
CA ARG A 4 -22.10 -17.53 -10.12
C ARG A 4 -20.94 -16.75 -10.71
N GLU A 5 -21.28 -15.73 -11.48
CA GLU A 5 -20.32 -14.80 -12.05
C GLU A 5 -19.75 -13.97 -10.89
N VAL A 6 -18.68 -14.49 -10.29
CA VAL A 6 -17.88 -13.77 -9.32
C VAL A 6 -17.10 -12.73 -10.13
N VAL A 7 -17.70 -11.55 -10.29
CA VAL A 7 -17.01 -10.34 -10.72
C VAL A 7 -16.07 -9.95 -9.58
N LYS A 8 -14.97 -10.69 -9.44
CA LYS A 8 -13.80 -10.30 -8.65
C LYS A 8 -13.24 -9.07 -9.37
N GLN A 9 -13.68 -7.91 -8.91
CA GLN A 9 -13.16 -6.61 -9.28
C GLN A 9 -11.63 -6.68 -9.17
N ARG A 10 -10.95 -6.86 -10.30
CA ARG A 10 -9.53 -6.55 -10.46
C ARG A 10 -9.42 -5.04 -10.25
N ARG A 11 -9.38 -4.58 -9.01
CA ARG A 11 -8.87 -3.24 -8.71
C ARG A 11 -7.38 -3.33 -8.98
N THR A 12 -7.03 -3.04 -10.23
CA THR A 12 -5.68 -2.84 -10.71
C THR A 12 -4.89 -2.04 -9.67
N ASP A 13 -3.68 -2.50 -9.34
CA ASP A 13 -2.60 -1.89 -8.55
C ASP A 13 -2.27 -0.42 -8.94
N ALA A 14 -3.26 0.46 -8.93
CA ALA A 14 -3.09 1.87 -9.18
C ALA A 14 -2.34 2.49 -7.99
N ALA A 15 -1.45 3.43 -8.29
CA ALA A 15 -0.80 4.21 -7.25
C ALA A 15 -1.88 4.94 -6.42
N LEU A 16 -1.88 4.69 -5.11
CA LEU A 16 -2.81 5.29 -4.18
C LEU A 16 -2.48 6.77 -4.03
N SER A 17 -3.43 7.63 -4.37
CA SER A 17 -3.27 9.09 -4.34
C SER A 17 -3.39 9.67 -2.93
N ASP A 18 -4.21 9.05 -2.07
CA ASP A 18 -4.37 9.42 -0.66
C ASP A 18 -4.06 8.22 0.23
N TRP A 19 -2.98 8.32 1.01
CA TRP A 19 -2.55 7.23 1.89
C TRP A 19 -3.46 7.05 3.09
N ARG A 20 -4.29 8.04 3.43
CA ARG A 20 -5.25 7.95 4.54
C ARG A 20 -6.35 6.90 4.31
N GLU A 21 -6.49 6.44 3.07
CA GLU A 21 -7.39 5.34 2.72
C GLU A 21 -6.82 3.96 3.12
N LEU A 22 -5.55 3.87 3.50
CA LEU A 22 -4.93 2.62 3.94
C LEU A 22 -5.36 2.29 5.37
N GLN A 23 -5.72 1.04 5.59
CA GLN A 23 -6.00 0.49 6.90
C GLN A 23 -4.78 -0.22 7.47
N SER A 24 -4.61 -0.15 8.80
CA SER A 24 -3.59 -0.94 9.49
C SER A 24 -3.81 -2.44 9.20
N GLY A 25 -2.73 -3.15 8.91
CA GLY A 25 -2.71 -4.55 8.48
C GLY A 25 -2.82 -4.77 6.97
N GLU A 26 -3.17 -3.76 6.17
CA GLU A 26 -3.20 -3.88 4.70
C GLU A 26 -1.79 -4.15 4.14
N PHE A 27 -1.66 -5.12 3.25
CA PHE A 27 -0.39 -5.38 2.56
C PHE A 27 -0.22 -4.43 1.38
N VAL A 28 0.90 -3.70 1.36
CA VAL A 28 1.19 -2.68 0.37
C VAL A 28 2.59 -2.81 -0.21
N ASN A 29 2.73 -2.36 -1.45
CA ASN A 29 4.00 -2.21 -2.13
C ASN A 29 4.38 -0.71 -2.18
N ILE A 30 5.59 -0.38 -1.77
CA ILE A 30 6.18 0.95 -1.94
C ILE A 30 6.97 0.96 -3.24
N VAL A 31 6.63 1.90 -4.12
CA VAL A 31 7.20 2.02 -5.46
C VAL A 31 7.92 3.35 -5.62
N ARG A 32 9.15 3.32 -6.13
CA ARG A 32 9.92 4.51 -6.51
C ARG A 32 10.52 4.28 -7.88
N ASN A 33 10.40 5.26 -8.79
CA ASN A 33 10.93 5.16 -10.15
C ASN A 33 10.51 3.85 -10.86
N ALA A 34 9.23 3.49 -10.77
CA ALA A 34 8.63 2.26 -11.29
C ALA A 34 9.18 0.93 -10.72
N LYS A 35 10.00 0.96 -9.66
CA LYS A 35 10.50 -0.23 -8.96
C LYS A 35 9.89 -0.35 -7.58
N VAL A 36 9.53 -1.57 -7.18
CA VAL A 36 9.16 -1.84 -5.78
C VAL A 36 10.43 -1.78 -4.95
N ILE A 37 10.45 -0.88 -3.97
CA ILE A 37 11.60 -0.67 -3.06
C ILE A 37 11.36 -1.28 -1.68
N ALA A 38 10.09 -1.48 -1.29
CA ALA A 38 9.71 -2.13 -0.06
C ALA A 38 8.32 -2.76 -0.19
N ARG A 39 8.04 -3.74 0.66
CA ARG A 39 6.74 -4.41 0.81
C ARG A 39 6.49 -4.68 2.27
N GLY A 40 5.26 -4.55 2.71
CA GLY A 40 4.94 -4.77 4.12
C GLY A 40 3.48 -4.52 4.43
N ARG A 41 3.12 -4.71 5.69
CA ARG A 41 1.80 -4.37 6.21
C ARG A 41 1.81 -2.95 6.74
N VAL A 42 0.79 -2.18 6.40
CA VAL A 42 0.58 -0.84 6.96
C VAL A 42 0.46 -0.97 8.48
N GLU A 43 1.31 -0.27 9.22
CA GLU A 43 1.16 -0.16 10.68
C GLU A 43 0.34 1.08 11.01
N GLU A 44 0.75 2.21 10.45
CA GLU A 44 0.14 3.51 10.71
C GLU A 44 0.25 4.42 9.48
N VAL A 45 -0.68 5.37 9.37
CA VAL A 45 -0.61 6.49 8.43
C VAL A 45 -0.78 7.78 9.21
N SER A 46 0.06 8.78 8.94
CA SER A 46 -0.08 10.06 9.63
C SER A 46 -1.43 10.71 9.31
N GLY A 47 -1.98 11.49 10.24
CA GLY A 47 -3.24 12.21 10.00
C GLY A 47 -3.20 13.16 8.79
N SER A 48 -2.00 13.62 8.40
CA SER A 48 -1.79 14.43 7.19
C SER A 48 -1.77 13.61 5.90
N GLY A 49 -1.68 12.27 5.96
CA GLY A 49 -1.55 11.39 4.81
C GLY A 49 -0.21 11.49 4.08
N GLY A 50 0.79 12.12 4.71
CA GLY A 50 2.10 12.38 4.14
C GLY A 50 3.18 11.39 4.58
N VAL A 51 2.94 10.65 5.67
CA VAL A 51 3.89 9.68 6.22
C VAL A 51 3.17 8.35 6.38
N LEU A 52 3.85 7.27 6.02
CA LEU A 52 3.36 5.90 6.10
C LEU A 52 4.40 5.05 6.82
N TRP A 53 3.94 4.25 7.78
CA TRP A 53 4.71 3.22 8.45
C TRP A 53 4.25 1.85 7.97
N ILE A 54 5.19 1.00 7.58
CA ILE A 54 4.92 -0.40 7.26
C ILE A 54 5.84 -1.29 8.07
N GLY A 55 5.33 -2.43 8.53
CA GLY A 55 6.12 -3.52 9.07
C GLY A 55 6.42 -4.54 7.96
N ASP A 56 7.69 -4.89 7.79
CA ASP A 56 8.07 -5.98 6.89
C ASP A 56 7.93 -7.37 7.54
N GLU A 57 8.28 -8.42 6.79
CA GLU A 57 8.18 -9.81 7.26
C GLU A 57 9.17 -10.13 8.40
N GLU A 58 10.23 -9.34 8.57
CA GLU A 58 11.21 -9.47 9.65
C GLU A 58 10.82 -8.61 10.88
N SER A 59 9.63 -8.00 10.85
CA SER A 59 9.08 -7.12 11.90
C SER A 59 9.87 -5.82 12.10
N GLU A 60 10.62 -5.37 11.08
CA GLU A 60 11.23 -4.04 11.10
C GLU A 60 10.23 -3.00 10.56
N THR A 61 9.98 -1.96 11.36
CA THR A 61 9.14 -0.82 10.95
C THR A 61 9.93 0.10 10.02
N GLN A 62 9.46 0.24 8.79
CA GLN A 62 10.00 1.14 7.78
C GLN A 62 9.08 2.37 7.61
N THR A 63 9.68 3.55 7.52
CA THR A 63 8.97 4.83 7.37
C THR A 63 9.16 5.39 5.97
N PHE A 64 8.08 5.85 5.34
CA PHE A 64 8.09 6.44 4.01
C PHE A 64 7.37 7.79 4.00
N LEU A 65 7.94 8.78 3.30
CA LEU A 65 7.32 10.08 3.12
C LEU A 65 6.83 10.25 1.69
N LYS A 66 5.63 10.78 1.53
CA LYS A 66 5.02 11.05 0.21
C LYS A 66 5.86 12.03 -0.62
N SER A 67 6.58 12.95 0.04
CA SER A 67 7.49 13.90 -0.60
C SER A 67 8.73 13.27 -1.22
N ASP A 68 9.08 12.03 -0.87
CA ASP A 68 10.30 11.36 -1.36
C ASP A 68 10.15 10.82 -2.80
N GLY A 69 9.01 11.10 -3.43
CA GLY A 69 8.66 10.61 -4.77
C GLY A 69 8.31 9.13 -4.76
N VAL A 70 7.80 8.62 -3.63
CA VAL A 70 7.33 7.23 -3.50
C VAL A 70 5.82 7.15 -3.70
N PHE A 71 5.37 6.04 -4.25
CA PHE A 71 3.98 5.72 -4.48
C PHE A 71 3.62 4.43 -3.73
N VAL A 72 2.38 4.32 -3.29
CA VAL A 72 1.88 3.12 -2.59
C VAL A 72 0.93 2.39 -3.52
N ARG A 73 1.01 1.07 -3.59
CA ARG A 73 0.04 0.23 -4.30
C ARG A 73 -0.48 -0.86 -3.37
N ARG A 74 -1.78 -1.11 -3.40
CA ARG A 74 -2.38 -2.27 -2.72
C ARG A 74 -2.01 -3.54 -3.50
N HIS A 75 -1.63 -4.59 -2.78
CA HIS A 75 -1.37 -5.93 -3.35
C HIS A 75 -2.66 -6.76 -3.40
#